data_AF-A0A956U3B8-F1
#
_entry.id   AF-A0A956U3B8-F1
#
_cell.length_a   1.000
_cell.length_b   1.000
_cell.length_c   1.000
_cell.angle_alpha   90.00
_cell.angle_beta   90.00
_cell.angle_gamma   90.00
#
_symmetry.space_group_name_H-M   'P 1'
#
loop_
_entity.id
_entity.type
_entity.pdbx_description
1 polymer ?
#
loop_
_entity_poly.entity_id
_entity_poly.type
_entity_poly.pdbx_seq_one_letter_code
_entity_poly.pdbx_strand_id
1 'polypeptide(L)'
;MSSEQIRVLIVEDHKLTRIGLKAILKQVSDIDVVGEAVNGQEAVDMVRETQPDVVLMDVGMPVMDGIEAVKIIHEQFKKVNTIMLTSHDNENDIVASLTSGACGYCLKDVDPERLFTAIRSVNEGDIWIDSSIAGKLMGYYALLESGAEPKDTDQSQAQGEGQSGGDNGGHAASHEHHHYEGGDLPPLPDPLSPRELEVLNLIVEGNSNQQIADKLIISLATAKTHVRNILNKLAVDDRTQAAVQAMRRGLV
;
A
#
# COMPACT_ATOMS: atom_id res chain seq x y z
N MET A 1 20.84 -18.66 -18.41
CA MET A 1 20.73 -17.21 -18.14
C MET A 1 20.70 -17.08 -16.64
N SER A 2 21.61 -16.36 -16.01
CA SER A 2 21.41 -15.99 -14.60
C SER A 2 20.14 -15.15 -14.56
N SER A 3 19.11 -15.58 -13.83
CA SER A 3 18.04 -14.65 -13.50
C SER A 3 18.68 -13.49 -12.77
N GLU A 4 18.43 -12.25 -13.20
CA GLU A 4 18.86 -11.07 -12.44
C GLU A 4 18.37 -11.22 -10.99
N GLN A 5 19.27 -11.01 -10.02
CA GLN A 5 18.91 -11.02 -8.61
C GLN A 5 18.05 -9.80 -8.32
N ILE A 6 17.00 -9.98 -7.53
CA ILE A 6 16.12 -8.89 -7.07
C ILE A 6 16.90 -8.04 -6.09
N ARG A 7 17.09 -6.77 -6.41
CA ARG A 7 17.87 -5.82 -5.61
C ARG A 7 16.99 -5.20 -4.56
N VAL A 8 17.28 -5.49 -3.29
CA VAL A 8 16.48 -5.10 -2.14
C VAL A 8 17.21 -4.07 -1.29
N LEU A 9 16.54 -2.97 -0.99
CA LEU A 9 16.93 -2.02 0.05
C LEU A 9 16.14 -2.30 1.33
N ILE A 10 16.82 -2.40 2.47
CA ILE A 10 16.17 -2.54 3.78
C ILE A 10 16.17 -1.19 4.50
N VAL A 11 15.00 -0.73 4.92
CA VAL A 11 14.84 0.50 5.69
C VAL A 11 14.16 0.15 7.02
N GLU A 12 14.91 0.26 8.11
CA GLU A 12 14.46 -0.14 9.44
C GLU A 12 15.33 0.57 10.48
N ASP A 13 14.71 1.26 11.44
CA ASP A 13 15.42 2.02 12.46
C ASP A 13 15.98 1.12 13.59
N HIS A 14 15.35 -0.03 13.84
CA HIS A 14 15.82 -1.00 14.83
C HIS A 14 16.94 -1.90 14.30
N LYS A 15 18.15 -1.73 14.87
CA LYS A 15 19.36 -2.46 14.49
C LYS A 15 19.20 -4.00 14.49
N LEU A 16 18.53 -4.57 15.49
CA LEU A 16 18.37 -6.03 15.59
C LEU A 16 17.46 -6.56 14.48
N THR A 17 16.32 -5.89 14.23
CA THR A 17 15.39 -6.23 13.16
C THR A 17 16.07 -6.17 11.80
N ARG A 18 16.82 -5.10 11.53
CA ARG A 18 17.57 -4.93 10.28
C ARG A 18 18.63 -6.02 10.06
N ILE A 19 19.37 -6.39 11.10
CA ILE A 19 20.32 -7.53 11.06
C ILE A 19 19.58 -8.83 10.75
N GLY A 20 18.42 -9.06 11.38
CA GLY A 20 17.57 -10.23 11.16
C GLY A 20 17.10 -10.33 9.71
N LEU A 21 16.49 -9.26 9.19
CA LEU A 21 16.04 -9.16 7.78
C LEU A 21 17.19 -9.45 6.80
N LYS A 22 18.35 -8.83 7.03
CA LYS A 22 19.53 -9.08 6.19
C LYS A 22 20.02 -10.53 6.27
N ALA A 23 19.97 -11.14 7.46
CA ALA A 23 20.41 -12.51 7.66
C ALA A 23 19.48 -13.52 6.97
N ILE A 24 18.16 -13.29 6.98
CA ILE A 24 17.20 -14.18 6.29
C ILE A 24 17.25 -14.01 4.76
N LEU A 25 17.36 -12.78 4.25
CA LEU A 25 17.39 -12.52 2.81
C LEU A 25 18.65 -13.10 2.15
N LYS A 26 19.77 -13.11 2.87
CA LYS A 26 21.02 -13.74 2.42
C LYS A 26 20.95 -15.27 2.24
N GLN A 27 19.92 -15.92 2.77
CA GLN A 27 19.76 -17.37 2.63
C GLN A 27 19.22 -17.77 1.26
N VAL A 28 18.74 -16.80 0.46
CA VAL A 28 18.10 -17.04 -0.82
C VAL A 28 18.95 -16.45 -1.95
N SER A 29 19.16 -17.22 -3.01
CA SER A 29 20.13 -16.87 -4.06
C SER A 29 19.62 -15.85 -5.08
N ASP A 30 18.31 -15.61 -5.15
CA ASP A 30 17.66 -14.72 -6.12
C ASP A 30 17.38 -13.31 -5.57
N ILE A 31 17.79 -13.02 -4.33
CA ILE A 31 17.64 -11.71 -3.68
C ILE A 31 19.02 -11.19 -3.27
N ASP A 32 19.33 -9.94 -3.61
CA ASP A 32 20.55 -9.25 -3.20
C ASP A 32 20.22 -8.00 -2.38
N VAL A 33 20.85 -7.85 -1.21
CA VAL A 33 20.63 -6.69 -0.34
C VAL A 33 21.65 -5.61 -0.69
N VAL A 34 21.20 -4.58 -1.42
CA VAL A 34 22.06 -3.55 -2.01
C VAL A 34 22.34 -2.36 -1.09
N GLY A 35 21.61 -2.24 0.01
CA GLY A 35 21.77 -1.14 0.96
C GLY A 35 20.94 -1.31 2.23
N GLU A 36 21.21 -0.44 3.19
CA GLU A 36 20.49 -0.30 4.45
C GLU A 36 20.29 1.18 4.74
N ALA A 37 19.12 1.56 5.26
CA ALA A 37 18.83 2.89 5.76
C ALA A 37 18.10 2.80 7.12
N VAL A 38 18.19 3.84 7.94
CA VAL A 38 17.57 3.84 9.29
C VAL A 38 16.44 4.86 9.46
N ASN A 39 16.10 5.60 8.40
CA ASN A 39 14.97 6.53 8.35
C ASN A 39 14.55 6.77 6.90
N GLY A 40 13.40 7.44 6.72
CA GLY A 40 12.85 7.74 5.40
C GLY A 40 13.73 8.61 4.51
N GLN A 41 14.44 9.58 5.08
CA GLN A 41 15.31 10.48 4.31
C GLN A 41 16.51 9.72 3.73
N GLU A 42 17.20 8.92 4.55
CA GLU A 42 18.26 8.03 4.11
C GLU A 42 17.76 7.02 3.06
N ALA A 43 16.52 6.55 3.20
CA ALA A 43 15.92 5.64 2.22
C ALA A 43 15.80 6.30 0.84
N VAL A 44 15.28 7.53 0.76
CA VAL A 44 15.17 8.28 -0.50
C VAL A 44 16.54 8.49 -1.15
N ASP A 45 17.55 8.85 -0.36
CA ASP A 45 18.90 9.04 -0.86
C ASP A 45 19.53 7.72 -1.35
N MET A 46 19.36 6.64 -0.60
CA MET A 46 19.83 5.30 -0.96
C MET A 46 19.11 4.75 -2.20
N VAL A 47 17.82 5.05 -2.39
CA VAL A 47 17.08 4.70 -3.62
C VAL A 47 17.68 5.43 -4.81
N ARG A 48 18.03 6.71 -4.67
CA ARG A 48 18.68 7.48 -5.73
C ARG A 48 20.03 6.87 -6.12
N GLU A 49 20.83 6.47 -5.14
CA GLU A 49 22.18 5.93 -5.35
C GLU A 49 22.18 4.49 -5.87
N THR A 50 21.36 3.63 -5.28
CA THR A 50 21.41 2.19 -5.52
C THR A 50 20.37 1.73 -6.54
N GLN A 51 19.29 2.48 -6.79
CA GLN A 51 18.20 2.10 -7.71
C GLN A 51 17.73 0.65 -7.46
N PRO A 52 17.26 0.31 -6.24
CA PRO A 52 16.80 -1.04 -5.92
C PRO A 52 15.51 -1.37 -6.68
N ASP A 53 15.23 -2.66 -6.86
CA ASP A 53 13.96 -3.10 -7.46
C ASP A 53 12.82 -3.07 -6.43
N VAL A 54 13.15 -3.42 -5.18
CA VAL A 54 12.21 -3.45 -4.05
C VAL A 54 12.82 -2.77 -2.83
N VAL A 55 12.03 -1.97 -2.14
CA VAL A 55 12.35 -1.40 -0.83
C VAL A 55 11.48 -2.06 0.22
N LEU A 56 12.09 -2.67 1.24
CA LEU A 56 11.40 -3.07 2.47
C LEU A 56 11.43 -1.87 3.42
N MET A 57 10.28 -1.31 3.73
CA MET A 57 10.14 -0.03 4.42
C MET A 57 9.40 -0.21 5.74
N ASP A 58 10.08 0.02 6.86
CA ASP A 58 9.39 0.21 8.14
C ASP A 58 8.50 1.47 8.12
N VAL A 59 7.34 1.40 8.76
CA VAL A 59 6.44 2.56 8.91
C VAL A 59 7.00 3.55 9.92
N GLY A 60 7.31 3.09 11.13
CA GLY A 60 7.53 3.95 12.30
C GLY A 60 9.00 4.28 12.50
N MET A 61 9.50 5.34 11.83
CA MET A 61 10.91 5.73 11.89
C MET A 61 11.09 7.21 12.26
N PRO A 62 12.22 7.59 12.89
CA PRO A 62 12.52 8.99 13.19
C PRO A 62 12.87 9.78 11.92
N VAL A 63 12.88 11.12 12.03
CA VAL A 63 13.26 12.09 10.96
C VAL A 63 12.23 12.17 9.82
N MET A 64 11.96 11.06 9.16
CA MET A 64 10.94 10.90 8.11
C MET A 64 10.40 9.48 8.24
N ASP A 65 9.08 9.38 8.35
CA ASP A 65 8.41 8.08 8.49
C ASP A 65 8.36 7.33 7.13
N GLY A 66 8.01 6.05 7.19
CA GLY A 66 7.94 5.21 6.00
C GLY A 66 6.85 5.61 5.01
N ILE A 67 5.74 6.19 5.48
CA ILE A 67 4.61 6.60 4.64
C ILE A 67 5.01 7.79 3.78
N GLU A 68 5.64 8.80 4.37
CA GLU A 68 6.19 9.95 3.66
C GLU A 68 7.30 9.54 2.69
N ALA A 69 8.22 8.68 3.14
CA ALA A 69 9.29 8.16 2.30
C ALA A 69 8.75 7.42 1.06
N VAL A 70 7.74 6.56 1.23
CA VAL A 70 7.13 5.85 0.11
C VAL A 70 6.44 6.79 -0.85
N LYS A 71 5.74 7.84 -0.39
CA LYS A 71 5.16 8.84 -1.30
C LYS A 71 6.22 9.48 -2.19
N ILE A 72 7.33 9.91 -1.59
CA ILE A 72 8.45 10.51 -2.32
C ILE A 72 9.05 9.51 -3.31
N ILE A 73 9.28 8.27 -2.88
CA ILE A 73 9.85 7.22 -3.72
C ILE A 73 8.91 6.91 -4.90
N HIS A 74 7.62 6.77 -4.63
CA HIS A 74 6.59 6.47 -5.61
C HIS A 74 6.44 7.59 -6.66
N GLU A 75 6.53 8.85 -6.24
CA GLU A 75 6.44 10.00 -7.16
C GLU A 75 7.69 10.13 -8.04
N GLN A 76 8.89 9.95 -7.46
CA GLN A 76 10.16 10.26 -8.14
C GLN A 76 10.80 9.04 -8.84
N PHE A 77 10.48 7.82 -8.41
CA PHE A 77 11.16 6.59 -8.85
C PHE A 77 10.16 5.49 -9.24
N LYS A 78 9.42 5.71 -10.33
CA LYS A 78 8.34 4.82 -10.83
C LYS A 78 8.73 3.36 -11.15
N LYS A 79 10.02 3.01 -11.09
CA LYS A 79 10.51 1.63 -11.28
C LYS A 79 10.76 0.89 -9.97
N VAL A 80 10.79 1.61 -8.86
CA VAL A 80 11.10 1.06 -7.53
C VAL A 80 9.78 0.69 -6.87
N ASN A 81 9.64 -0.58 -6.49
CA ASN A 81 8.47 -1.02 -5.76
C ASN A 81 8.76 -0.98 -4.25
N THR A 82 7.74 -0.74 -3.43
CA THR A 82 7.88 -0.61 -1.98
C THR A 82 6.97 -1.61 -1.28
N ILE A 83 7.49 -2.27 -0.24
CA ILE A 83 6.74 -3.12 0.68
C ILE A 83 6.83 -2.50 2.06
N MET A 84 5.68 -2.15 2.62
CA MET A 84 5.58 -1.64 3.98
C MET A 84 5.65 -2.80 4.97
N LEU A 85 6.55 -2.69 5.95
CA LEU A 85 6.67 -3.55 7.11
C LEU A 85 6.06 -2.80 8.30
N THR A 86 4.97 -3.32 8.85
CA THR A 86 4.29 -2.71 9.98
C THR A 86 4.35 -3.60 11.23
N SER A 87 4.51 -3.00 12.40
CA SER A 87 4.25 -3.67 13.67
C SER A 87 2.74 -3.82 13.87
N HIS A 88 2.35 -4.82 14.66
CA HIS A 88 0.95 -5.08 14.95
C HIS A 88 0.21 -3.83 15.49
N ASP A 89 -0.95 -3.57 14.88
CA ASP A 89 -2.17 -2.96 15.47
C ASP A 89 -2.44 -1.46 15.31
N ASN A 90 -1.64 -0.67 14.59
CA ASN A 90 -2.07 0.69 14.24
C ASN A 90 -2.91 0.72 12.94
N GLU A 91 -4.23 0.73 13.09
CA GLU A 91 -5.20 0.70 11.99
C GLU A 91 -5.08 1.92 11.05
N ASN A 92 -4.76 3.10 11.61
CA ASN A 92 -4.61 4.33 10.85
C ASN A 92 -3.39 4.26 9.92
N ASP A 93 -2.31 3.61 10.36
CA ASP A 93 -1.09 3.45 9.57
C ASP A 93 -1.32 2.50 8.38
N ILE A 94 -2.18 1.50 8.52
CA ILE A 94 -2.50 0.57 7.42
C ILE A 94 -3.21 1.33 6.28
N VAL A 95 -4.21 2.16 6.59
CA VAL A 95 -4.94 2.92 5.56
C VAL A 95 -4.05 3.99 4.93
N ALA A 96 -3.33 4.75 5.75
CA ALA A 96 -2.41 5.79 5.25
C ALA A 96 -1.29 5.19 4.39
N SER A 97 -0.77 4.01 4.76
CA SER A 97 0.25 3.33 3.99
C SER A 97 -0.30 2.80 2.67
N LEU A 98 -1.55 2.31 2.58
CA LEU A 98 -2.20 1.92 1.31
C LEU A 98 -2.33 3.06 0.30
N THR A 99 -2.58 4.26 0.81
CA THR A 99 -2.72 5.45 -0.04
C THR A 99 -1.38 6.12 -0.39
N SER A 100 -0.25 5.61 0.13
CA SER A 100 1.09 6.14 -0.14
C SER A 100 1.68 5.71 -1.48
N GLY A 101 1.05 4.75 -2.18
CA GLY A 101 1.57 4.17 -3.42
C GLY A 101 2.47 2.95 -3.21
N ALA A 102 2.46 2.35 -2.01
CA ALA A 102 3.16 1.10 -1.75
C ALA A 102 2.50 -0.09 -2.45
N CYS A 103 3.35 -1.02 -2.89
CA CYS A 103 2.93 -2.19 -3.64
C CYS A 103 2.74 -3.43 -2.76
N GLY A 104 3.30 -3.43 -1.54
CA GLY A 104 3.15 -4.55 -0.62
C GLY A 104 2.95 -4.12 0.82
N TYR A 105 2.26 -4.96 1.60
CA TYR A 105 2.05 -4.78 3.03
C TYR A 105 2.27 -6.10 3.75
N CYS A 106 3.18 -6.10 4.72
CA CYS A 106 3.53 -7.25 5.55
C CYS A 106 3.63 -6.83 7.02
N LEU A 107 3.31 -7.76 7.91
CA LEU A 107 3.62 -7.60 9.33
C LEU A 107 5.11 -7.88 9.57
N LYS A 108 5.73 -7.19 10.53
CA LYS A 108 7.16 -7.37 10.85
C LYS A 108 7.53 -8.77 11.34
N ASP A 109 6.57 -9.55 11.82
CA ASP A 109 6.73 -10.93 12.28
C ASP A 109 6.26 -11.97 11.25
N VAL A 110 6.11 -11.56 9.98
CA VAL A 110 5.77 -12.45 8.89
C VAL A 110 6.79 -13.59 8.76
N ASP A 111 6.28 -14.78 8.44
CA ASP A 111 7.12 -15.93 8.11
C ASP A 111 8.10 -15.57 6.96
N PRO A 112 9.41 -15.90 7.07
CA PRO A 112 10.39 -15.57 6.05
C PRO A 112 10.03 -16.04 4.64
N GLU A 113 9.41 -17.22 4.47
CA GLU A 113 9.02 -17.70 3.14
C GLU A 113 7.92 -16.82 2.52
N ARG A 114 7.01 -16.31 3.34
CA ARG A 114 5.98 -15.36 2.88
C ARG A 114 6.62 -14.02 2.50
N LEU A 115 7.61 -13.53 3.25
CA LEU A 115 8.35 -12.33 2.87
C LEU A 115 9.07 -12.49 1.52
N PHE A 116 9.72 -13.63 1.27
CA PHE A 116 10.36 -13.90 -0.01
C PHE A 116 9.36 -13.93 -1.16
N THR A 117 8.19 -14.53 -0.92
CA THR A 117 7.09 -14.56 -1.89
C THR A 117 6.58 -13.15 -2.18
N ALA A 118 6.40 -12.33 -1.14
CA ALA A 118 5.99 -10.94 -1.27
C ALA A 118 6.98 -10.12 -2.11
N ILE A 119 8.30 -10.25 -1.84
CA ILE A 119 9.36 -9.55 -2.59
C ILE A 119 9.30 -9.92 -4.07
N ARG A 120 9.19 -11.20 -4.41
CA ARG A 120 9.11 -11.67 -5.80
C ARG A 120 7.86 -11.15 -6.50
N SER A 121 6.70 -11.28 -5.85
CA SER A 121 5.41 -10.82 -6.38
C SER A 121 5.44 -9.30 -6.66
N VAL A 122 5.95 -8.53 -5.72
CA VAL A 122 6.03 -7.07 -5.84
C VAL A 122 7.06 -6.65 -6.89
N ASN A 123 8.20 -7.34 -6.99
CA ASN A 123 9.17 -7.14 -8.07
C ASN A 123 8.56 -7.38 -9.47
N GLU A 124 7.62 -8.31 -9.59
CA GLU A 124 6.89 -8.56 -10.84
C GLU A 124 5.86 -7.47 -11.19
N GLY A 125 5.59 -6.55 -10.25
CA GLY A 125 4.63 -5.45 -10.34
C GLY A 125 3.26 -5.78 -9.77
N ASP A 126 3.16 -6.79 -8.92
CA ASP A 126 1.90 -7.18 -8.28
C ASP A 126 1.71 -6.53 -6.90
N ILE A 127 0.46 -6.49 -6.45
CA ILE A 127 0.14 -6.09 -5.08
C ILE A 127 0.20 -7.30 -4.17
N TRP A 128 0.87 -7.15 -3.03
CA TRP A 128 0.88 -8.14 -1.97
C TRP A 128 0.26 -7.57 -0.69
N ILE A 129 -0.78 -8.20 -0.17
CA ILE A 129 -1.35 -7.84 1.13
C ILE A 129 -1.38 -9.09 1.99
N ASP A 130 -0.72 -9.04 3.15
CA ASP A 130 -0.80 -10.15 4.09
C ASP A 130 -2.26 -10.36 4.54
N SER A 131 -2.68 -11.62 4.62
CA SER A 131 -4.03 -12.05 4.97
C SER A 131 -4.53 -11.44 6.29
N SER A 132 -3.64 -11.27 7.26
CA SER A 132 -3.93 -10.66 8.56
C SER A 132 -4.29 -9.16 8.45
N ILE A 133 -3.65 -8.45 7.52
CA ILE A 133 -3.89 -7.04 7.22
C ILE A 133 -5.17 -6.90 6.38
N ALA A 134 -5.37 -7.81 5.41
CA ALA A 134 -6.56 -7.85 4.57
C ALA A 134 -7.86 -7.94 5.40
N GLY A 135 -7.88 -8.76 6.45
CA GLY A 135 -9.03 -8.87 7.36
C GLY A 135 -9.36 -7.56 8.07
N LYS A 136 -8.34 -6.85 8.58
CA LYS A 136 -8.51 -5.55 9.24
C LYS A 136 -9.06 -4.49 8.28
N LEU A 137 -8.56 -4.49 7.04
CA LEU A 137 -9.04 -3.60 5.99
C LEU A 137 -10.52 -3.81 5.66
N MET A 138 -10.93 -5.08 5.49
CA MET A 138 -12.33 -5.39 5.21
C MET A 138 -13.24 -4.97 6.37
N GLY A 139 -12.78 -5.13 7.61
CA GLY A 139 -13.49 -4.62 8.79
C GLY A 139 -13.65 -3.10 8.79
N TYR A 140 -12.58 -2.36 8.45
CA TYR A 140 -12.61 -0.90 8.34
C TYR A 140 -13.57 -0.41 7.25
N TYR A 141 -13.57 -1.04 6.08
CA TYR A 141 -14.51 -0.70 5.01
C TYR A 141 -15.97 -0.93 5.42
N ALA A 142 -16.26 -2.06 6.09
CA ALA A 142 -17.61 -2.33 6.59
C ALA A 142 -18.08 -1.28 7.62
N LEU A 143 -17.15 -0.74 8.43
CA LEU A 143 -17.44 0.35 9.38
C LEU A 143 -17.75 1.67 8.65
N LEU A 144 -16.96 2.02 7.62
CA LEU A 144 -17.19 3.21 6.81
C LEU A 144 -18.53 3.19 6.05
N GLU A 145 -18.94 2.03 5.54
CA GLU A 145 -20.26 1.87 4.88
C GLU A 145 -21.43 2.01 5.87
N SER A 146 -21.21 1.67 7.14
CA SER A 146 -22.22 1.75 8.19
C SER A 146 -22.43 3.16 8.77
N GLY A 147 -21.59 4.13 8.40
CA GLY A 147 -21.59 5.49 8.97
C GLY A 147 -21.19 5.53 10.45
N ALA A 148 -20.62 4.44 11.00
CA ALA A 148 -20.11 4.39 12.35
C ALA A 148 -18.66 4.88 12.36
N GLU A 149 -18.38 5.94 13.13
CA GLU A 149 -17.01 6.38 13.33
C GLU A 149 -16.18 5.26 14.01
N PRO A 150 -14.93 5.01 13.55
CA PRO A 150 -14.03 4.11 14.24
C PRO A 150 -13.83 4.60 15.67
N LYS A 151 -14.12 3.75 16.65
CA LYS A 151 -13.85 4.10 18.05
C LYS A 151 -12.34 4.04 18.26
N ASP A 152 -11.72 5.17 18.52
CA ASP A 152 -10.39 5.24 19.13
C ASP A 152 -10.43 4.45 20.44
N THR A 153 -10.04 3.18 20.38
CA THR A 153 -9.80 2.38 21.57
C THR A 153 -8.32 2.42 21.90
N ASP A 154 -7.81 3.61 22.23
CA ASP A 154 -6.73 3.69 23.19
C ASP A 154 -6.81 4.99 24.00
N GLN A 155 -7.46 4.91 25.16
CA GLN A 155 -7.16 5.73 26.32
C GLN A 155 -7.74 5.05 27.55
N SER A 156 -7.01 4.06 28.05
CA SER A 156 -7.22 3.61 29.43
C SER A 156 -6.46 4.53 30.40
N GLN A 157 -7.27 5.33 31.10
CA GLN A 157 -7.13 5.73 32.51
C GLN A 157 -5.89 6.53 32.96
N ALA A 158 -6.11 7.82 33.24
CA ALA A 158 -5.65 8.44 34.47
C ALA A 158 -6.70 9.45 34.97
N GLN A 159 -7.04 9.33 36.25
CA GLN A 159 -8.09 10.03 36.99
C GLN A 159 -7.76 11.50 37.26
N GLY A 160 -8.79 12.33 37.48
CA GLY A 160 -8.63 13.61 38.18
C GLY A 160 -9.83 14.55 38.05
N GLU A 161 -10.66 14.61 39.08
CA GLU A 161 -11.81 15.51 39.25
C GLU A 161 -11.41 17.00 39.21
N GLY A 162 -12.29 17.88 38.71
CA GLY A 162 -12.11 19.32 38.78
C GLY A 162 -13.21 20.14 38.10
N GLN A 163 -14.06 20.78 38.90
CA GLN A 163 -15.26 21.53 38.57
C GLN A 163 -15.08 22.86 37.78
N SER A 164 -16.09 23.16 36.97
CA SER A 164 -16.75 24.46 36.76
C SER A 164 -16.03 25.60 36.02
N GLY A 165 -16.66 26.03 34.90
CA GLY A 165 -16.83 27.45 34.61
C GLY A 165 -16.62 27.86 33.15
N GLY A 166 -17.69 28.37 32.52
CA GLY A 166 -17.57 29.56 31.68
C GLY A 166 -17.64 29.40 30.15
N ASP A 167 -18.84 29.71 29.65
CA ASP A 167 -19.11 30.69 28.59
C ASP A 167 -19.18 30.26 27.12
N ASN A 168 -20.26 30.75 26.49
CA ASN A 168 -20.71 30.53 25.13
C ASN A 168 -19.95 31.44 24.16
N GLY A 169 -19.52 30.91 23.01
CA GLY A 169 -18.97 31.75 21.95
C GLY A 169 -18.72 31.03 20.62
N GLY A 170 -19.80 30.85 19.84
CA GLY A 170 -19.86 30.84 18.37
C GLY A 170 -18.78 30.13 17.53
N HIS A 171 -19.19 29.19 16.68
CA HIS A 171 -19.41 29.40 15.24
C HIS A 171 -19.96 28.10 14.64
N ALA A 172 -21.25 28.11 14.32
CA ALA A 172 -21.88 27.09 13.51
C ALA A 172 -21.40 27.24 12.06
N ALA A 173 -20.38 26.47 11.67
CA ALA A 173 -20.16 26.14 10.28
C ALA A 173 -20.98 24.88 9.99
N SER A 174 -22.04 25.08 9.21
CA SER A 174 -22.90 24.02 8.68
C SER A 174 -22.07 23.00 7.90
N HIS A 175 -21.85 21.83 8.50
CA HIS A 175 -21.44 20.63 7.77
C HIS A 175 -22.63 20.17 6.93
N GLU A 176 -22.61 20.52 5.66
CA GLU A 176 -23.51 19.93 4.66
C GLU A 176 -23.20 18.43 4.58
N HIS A 177 -24.11 17.62 5.14
CA HIS A 177 -24.11 16.18 5.02
C HIS A 177 -24.41 15.80 3.56
N HIS A 178 -23.38 15.59 2.74
CA HIS A 178 -23.52 14.91 1.46
C HIS A 178 -23.73 13.42 1.70
N HIS A 179 -24.98 12.96 1.58
CA HIS A 179 -25.30 11.56 1.33
C HIS A 179 -24.65 11.15 0.01
N TYR A 180 -23.70 10.21 0.06
CA TYR A 180 -23.07 9.66 -1.16
C TYR A 180 -23.87 8.43 -1.63
N GLU A 181 -24.80 8.66 -2.56
CA GLU A 181 -25.34 7.59 -3.39
C GLU A 181 -24.28 7.21 -4.45
N GLY A 182 -23.91 5.93 -4.52
CA GLY A 182 -22.99 5.40 -5.51
C GLY A 182 -23.57 5.55 -6.92
N GLY A 183 -23.05 6.49 -7.69
CA GLY A 183 -23.50 6.71 -9.08
C GLY A 183 -23.10 8.05 -9.71
N ASP A 184 -22.66 9.03 -8.94
CA ASP A 184 -22.56 10.43 -9.41
C ASP A 184 -21.16 10.87 -9.88
N LEU A 185 -20.24 9.93 -10.10
CA LEU A 185 -18.92 10.26 -10.65
C LEU A 185 -19.05 10.51 -12.17
N PRO A 186 -18.52 11.63 -12.70
CA PRO A 186 -18.61 11.92 -14.11
C PRO A 186 -17.99 10.78 -14.94
N PRO A 187 -18.60 10.44 -16.10
CA PRO A 187 -18.12 9.35 -16.94
C PRO A 187 -16.66 9.59 -17.34
N LEU A 188 -15.91 8.50 -17.47
CA LEU A 188 -14.50 8.58 -17.85
C LEU A 188 -14.37 9.29 -19.21
N PRO A 189 -13.42 10.24 -19.36
CA PRO A 189 -13.17 10.91 -20.64
C PRO A 189 -12.83 9.92 -21.75
N ASP A 190 -12.12 8.83 -21.41
CA ASP A 190 -11.85 7.70 -22.28
C ASP A 190 -12.41 6.43 -21.62
N PRO A 191 -13.53 5.87 -22.12
CA PRO A 191 -14.14 4.70 -21.53
C PRO A 191 -13.24 3.46 -21.66
N LEU A 192 -13.33 2.59 -20.66
CA LEU A 192 -12.66 1.30 -20.69
C LEU A 192 -13.31 0.41 -21.76
N SER A 193 -12.48 -0.26 -22.55
CA SER A 193 -12.94 -1.29 -23.47
C SER A 193 -13.47 -2.51 -22.70
N PRO A 194 -14.28 -3.39 -23.32
CA PRO A 194 -14.75 -4.61 -22.67
C PRO A 194 -13.61 -5.47 -22.10
N ARG A 195 -12.48 -5.53 -22.83
CA ARG A 195 -11.30 -6.26 -22.39
C ARG A 195 -10.60 -5.59 -21.18
N GLU A 196 -10.57 -4.27 -21.15
CA GLU A 196 -10.05 -3.53 -19.99
C GLU A 196 -10.95 -3.67 -18.76
N LEU A 197 -12.27 -3.78 -18.94
CA LEU A 197 -13.21 -4.08 -17.85
C LEU A 197 -13.02 -5.49 -17.29
N GLU A 198 -12.79 -6.50 -18.14
CA GLU A 198 -12.45 -7.86 -17.69
C GLU A 198 -11.16 -7.86 -16.85
N VAL A 199 -10.12 -7.15 -17.31
CA VAL A 199 -8.87 -7.01 -16.56
C VAL A 199 -9.09 -6.24 -15.26
N LEU A 200 -9.91 -5.17 -15.27
CA LEU A 200 -10.23 -4.38 -14.08
C LEU A 200 -10.96 -5.20 -13.00
N ASN A 201 -11.89 -6.07 -13.41
CA ASN A 201 -12.53 -7.03 -12.49
C ASN A 201 -11.50 -7.92 -11.81
N LEU A 202 -10.55 -8.48 -12.58
CA LEU A 202 -9.50 -9.32 -12.04
C LEU A 202 -8.53 -8.55 -11.13
N ILE A 203 -8.30 -7.25 -11.39
CA ILE A 203 -7.53 -6.36 -10.51
C ILE A 203 -8.25 -6.21 -9.16
N VAL A 204 -9.57 -5.99 -9.16
CA VAL A 204 -10.39 -5.88 -7.94
C VAL A 204 -10.41 -7.17 -7.13
N GLU A 205 -10.44 -8.32 -7.81
CA GLU A 205 -10.27 -9.63 -7.17
C GLU A 205 -8.85 -9.88 -6.60
N GLY A 206 -7.91 -8.96 -6.80
CA GLY A 206 -6.54 -9.07 -6.29
C GLY A 206 -5.59 -9.93 -7.12
N ASN A 207 -5.97 -10.30 -8.36
CA ASN A 207 -5.12 -11.16 -9.20
C ASN A 207 -3.81 -10.45 -9.61
N SER A 208 -2.71 -11.20 -9.70
CA SER A 208 -1.44 -10.73 -10.28
C SER A 208 -1.52 -10.56 -11.80
N ASN A 209 -0.56 -9.83 -12.39
CA ASN A 209 -0.42 -9.75 -13.84
C ASN A 209 -0.25 -11.13 -14.48
N GLN A 210 0.45 -12.05 -13.80
CA GLN A 210 0.60 -13.43 -14.25
C GLN A 210 -0.73 -14.20 -14.16
N GLN A 211 -1.46 -14.09 -13.04
CA GLN A 211 -2.78 -14.71 -12.90
C GLN A 211 -3.80 -14.14 -13.90
N ILE A 212 -3.76 -12.84 -14.17
CA ILE A 212 -4.56 -12.18 -15.21
C ILE A 212 -4.20 -12.76 -16.57
N ALA A 213 -2.90 -12.87 -16.88
CA ALA A 213 -2.42 -13.44 -18.13
C ALA A 213 -2.91 -14.89 -18.31
N ASP A 214 -2.84 -15.71 -17.26
CA ASP A 214 -3.26 -17.11 -17.27
C ASP A 214 -4.78 -17.24 -17.42
N LYS A 215 -5.57 -16.50 -16.61
CA LYS A 215 -7.03 -16.52 -16.64
C LYS A 215 -7.58 -16.04 -17.99
N LEU A 216 -6.96 -15.02 -18.57
CA LEU A 216 -7.41 -14.40 -19.80
C LEU A 216 -6.74 -14.98 -21.06
N ILE A 217 -5.85 -15.96 -20.90
CA ILE A 217 -5.08 -16.64 -21.96
C ILE A 217 -4.38 -15.61 -22.87
N ILE A 218 -3.58 -14.73 -22.26
CA ILE A 218 -2.76 -13.72 -22.94
C ILE A 218 -1.32 -13.77 -22.41
N SER A 219 -0.40 -13.05 -23.06
CA SER A 219 0.97 -12.95 -22.54
C SER A 219 1.05 -12.05 -21.31
N LEU A 220 2.01 -12.30 -20.41
CA LEU A 220 2.30 -11.41 -19.27
C LEU A 220 2.54 -9.96 -19.71
N ALA A 221 3.24 -9.75 -20.83
CA ALA A 221 3.47 -8.42 -21.39
C ALA A 221 2.17 -7.73 -21.83
N THR A 222 1.23 -8.49 -22.37
CA THR A 222 -0.11 -8.01 -22.73
C THR A 222 -0.93 -7.65 -21.48
N ALA A 223 -0.90 -8.49 -20.45
CA ALA A 223 -1.55 -8.19 -19.16
C ALA A 223 -1.00 -6.89 -18.54
N LYS A 224 0.33 -6.76 -18.43
CA LYS A 224 0.99 -5.52 -17.95
C LYS A 224 0.59 -4.28 -18.77
N THR A 225 0.42 -4.44 -20.08
CA THR A 225 -0.02 -3.34 -20.96
C THR A 225 -1.47 -2.95 -20.69
N HIS A 226 -2.38 -3.92 -20.51
CA HIS A 226 -3.77 -3.63 -20.14
C HIS A 226 -3.85 -2.94 -18.78
N VAL A 227 -3.13 -3.43 -17.77
CA VAL A 227 -3.11 -2.80 -16.45
C VAL A 227 -2.64 -1.35 -16.56
N ARG A 228 -1.52 -1.07 -17.24
CA ARG A 228 -1.03 0.30 -17.45
C ARG A 228 -2.07 1.21 -18.13
N ASN A 229 -2.73 0.72 -19.18
CA ASN A 229 -3.74 1.50 -19.90
C ASN A 229 -4.95 1.82 -19.02
N ILE A 230 -5.38 0.86 -18.19
CA ILE A 230 -6.44 1.05 -17.20
C ILE A 230 -6.05 2.15 -16.21
N LEU A 231 -4.86 2.09 -15.61
CA LEU A 231 -4.39 3.11 -14.67
C LEU A 231 -4.41 4.51 -15.30
N ASN A 232 -3.92 4.62 -16.54
CA ASN A 232 -3.92 5.87 -17.29
C ASN A 232 -5.33 6.41 -17.55
N LYS A 233 -6.27 5.55 -17.99
CA LYS A 233 -7.65 5.95 -18.29
C LYS A 233 -8.45 6.33 -17.04
N LEU A 234 -8.16 5.65 -15.93
CA LEU A 234 -8.73 5.91 -14.62
C LEU A 234 -8.10 7.15 -13.93
N ALA A 235 -6.97 7.64 -14.46
CA ALA A 235 -6.17 8.72 -13.89
C ALA A 235 -5.74 8.42 -12.44
N VAL A 236 -5.26 7.20 -12.24
CA VAL A 236 -4.77 6.69 -10.95
C VAL A 236 -3.34 6.21 -11.08
N ASP A 237 -2.59 6.32 -9.99
CA ASP A 237 -1.15 6.06 -10.01
C ASP A 237 -0.79 4.60 -9.77
N ASP A 238 -1.69 3.85 -9.13
CA ASP A 238 -1.47 2.45 -8.79
C ASP A 238 -2.75 1.60 -8.91
N ARG A 239 -2.55 0.28 -8.91
CA ARG A 239 -3.65 -0.67 -9.09
C ARG A 239 -4.58 -0.79 -7.88
N THR A 240 -4.15 -0.39 -6.68
CA THR A 240 -5.01 -0.33 -5.51
C THR A 240 -6.01 0.81 -5.67
N GLN A 241 -5.54 1.98 -6.12
CA GLN A 241 -6.39 3.11 -6.48
C GLN A 241 -7.33 2.74 -7.64
N ALA A 242 -6.85 2.01 -8.65
CA ALA A 242 -7.72 1.50 -9.72
C ALA A 242 -8.84 0.60 -9.18
N ALA A 243 -8.52 -0.31 -8.25
CA ALA A 243 -9.51 -1.18 -7.63
C ALA A 243 -10.56 -0.38 -6.83
N VAL A 244 -10.10 0.56 -6.00
CA VAL A 244 -10.98 1.43 -5.19
C VAL A 244 -11.87 2.30 -6.09
N GLN A 245 -11.30 2.89 -7.15
CA GLN A 245 -12.04 3.77 -8.05
C GLN A 245 -13.03 2.99 -8.93
N ALA A 246 -12.71 1.75 -9.32
CA ALA A 246 -13.62 0.87 -10.04
C ALA A 246 -14.90 0.58 -9.23
N MET A 247 -14.73 0.23 -7.95
CA MET A 247 -15.85 0.00 -7.02
C MET A 247 -16.65 1.29 -6.80
N ARG A 248 -15.98 2.43 -6.57
CA ARG A 248 -16.66 3.74 -6.38
C ARG A 248 -17.49 4.19 -7.58
N ARG A 249 -17.06 3.85 -8.79
CA ARG A 249 -17.74 4.22 -10.05
C ARG A 249 -18.79 3.18 -10.48
N GLY A 250 -18.90 2.04 -9.81
CA GLY A 250 -19.78 0.93 -10.22
C GLY A 250 -19.38 0.33 -11.58
N LEU A 251 -18.09 0.35 -11.92
CA LEU A 251 -17.58 -0.22 -13.17
C LEU A 251 -17.49 -1.76 -13.13
N VAL A 252 -17.51 -2.32 -11.92
CA VAL A 252 -17.33 -3.72 -11.56
C VAL A 252 -18.14 -4.04 -10.31
#